data_AF-A0A356FFF1-F1
#
_entry.id   AF-A0A356FFF1-F1
#
_cell.length_a   1.000
_cell.length_b   1.000
_cell.length_c   1.000
_cell.angle_alpha   90.00
_cell.angle_beta   90.00
_cell.angle_gamma   90.00
#
_symmetry.space_group_name_H-M   'P 1'
#
loop_
_entity.id
_entity.type
_entity.pdbx_description
1 polymer ?
#
loop_
_entity_poly.entity_id
_entity_poly.type
_entity_poly.pdbx_seq_one_letter_code
_entity_poly.pdbx_strand_id
1 'polypeptide(L)'
;MESVCRRLGSVVTVAPSEVQSGSGHRVTIDKPLRFHERGGGRYSVDGFPPDCARLALAHFANDADWLISGINQGANLGVDTYMSGTAAAAREAVIHGRPAMAISQYIGRGKELDWELTARRAGMVIETLLSEPPPDEAFWNINIPNPDSQEADLELVYCELDPSPHGNEYELAGDRFLYQDSYHDRARVSGKDIDVCMSGKISITRLPVAP
;
A
#
# COMPACT_ATOMS: atom_id res chain seq x y z
N MET A 1 -1.66 11.38 -2.94
CA MET A 1 -0.31 10.87 -3.25
C MET A 1 0.45 11.82 -4.18
N GLU A 2 -0.02 12.05 -5.40
CA GLU A 2 0.70 12.88 -6.39
C GLU A 2 1.06 14.30 -5.88
N SER A 3 0.12 14.99 -5.22
CA SER A 3 0.36 16.31 -4.62
C SER A 3 1.42 16.30 -3.50
N VAL A 4 1.60 15.17 -2.82
CA VAL A 4 2.63 14.98 -1.80
C VAL A 4 3.98 14.81 -2.47
N CYS A 5 4.08 13.88 -3.42
CA CYS A 5 5.33 13.52 -4.08
C CYS A 5 5.89 14.66 -4.95
N ARG A 6 5.03 15.50 -5.55
CA ARG A 6 5.46 16.65 -6.36
C ARG A 6 6.24 17.71 -5.59
N ARG A 7 6.13 17.74 -4.27
CA ARG A 7 6.94 18.62 -3.40
C ARG A 7 8.34 18.09 -3.17
N LEU A 8 8.57 16.81 -3.47
CA LEU A 8 9.81 16.08 -3.20
C LEU A 8 10.61 15.82 -4.49
N GLY A 9 9.97 15.85 -5.66
CA GLY A 9 10.63 15.66 -6.94
C GLY A 9 9.67 15.63 -8.14
N SER A 10 10.20 15.25 -9.31
CA SER A 10 9.39 14.99 -10.51
C SER A 10 8.56 13.73 -10.35
N VAL A 11 7.30 13.76 -10.79
CA VAL A 11 6.36 12.65 -10.61
C VAL A 11 5.75 12.25 -11.94
N VAL A 12 5.84 10.96 -12.26
CA VAL A 12 5.03 10.27 -13.27
C VAL A 12 4.02 9.39 -12.55
N THR A 13 2.75 9.47 -12.92
CA THR A 13 1.68 8.67 -12.31
C THR A 13 1.19 7.63 -13.29
N VAL A 14 1.26 6.36 -12.91
CA VAL A 14 0.73 5.22 -13.68
C VAL A 14 -0.21 4.45 -12.77
N ALA A 15 -1.49 4.38 -13.10
CA ALA A 15 -2.50 3.75 -12.25
C ALA A 15 -3.47 2.88 -13.06
N PRO A 16 -4.12 1.88 -12.44
CA PRO A 16 -5.21 1.14 -13.06
C PRO A 16 -6.34 2.08 -13.50
N SER A 17 -6.99 1.73 -14.60
CA SER A 17 -8.16 2.45 -15.13
C SER A 17 -9.43 2.18 -14.32
N GLU A 18 -9.44 1.09 -13.54
CA GLU A 18 -10.55 0.66 -12.69
C GLU A 18 -10.06 0.31 -11.28
N VAL A 19 -10.97 0.25 -10.32
CA VAL A 19 -10.67 -0.19 -8.95
C VAL A 19 -10.28 -1.67 -8.95
N GLN A 20 -9.18 -2.02 -8.29
CA GLN A 20 -8.61 -3.37 -8.26
C GLN A 20 -8.43 -3.89 -6.82
N SER A 21 -9.52 -4.02 -6.06
CA SER A 21 -9.47 -4.53 -4.68
C SER A 21 -9.16 -6.03 -4.63
N GLY A 22 -8.32 -6.44 -3.66
CA GLY A 22 -8.01 -7.85 -3.40
C GLY A 22 -7.33 -8.59 -4.55
N SER A 23 -6.74 -7.87 -5.50
CA SER A 23 -6.13 -8.46 -6.70
C SER A 23 -4.84 -9.24 -6.41
N GLY A 24 -4.26 -9.10 -5.21
CA GLY A 24 -3.00 -9.73 -4.84
C GLY A 24 -1.87 -9.34 -5.79
N HIS A 25 -0.94 -10.28 -5.98
CA HIS A 25 0.19 -10.11 -6.90
C HIS A 25 -0.14 -10.62 -8.31
N ARG A 26 -1.20 -10.06 -8.90
CA ARG A 26 -1.60 -10.42 -10.27
C ARG A 26 -0.88 -9.57 -11.30
N VAL A 27 -0.22 -10.24 -12.25
CA VAL A 27 0.43 -9.64 -13.41
C VAL A 27 -0.17 -10.22 -14.68
N THR A 28 -0.45 -9.36 -15.65
CA THR A 28 -0.94 -9.72 -16.97
C THR A 28 0.24 -10.05 -17.90
N ILE A 29 0.31 -11.29 -18.39
CA ILE A 29 1.38 -11.76 -19.31
C ILE A 29 0.85 -12.44 -20.57
N ASP A 30 -0.43 -12.79 -20.58
CA ASP A 30 -1.10 -13.60 -21.60
C ASP A 30 -1.86 -12.77 -22.63
N LYS A 31 -1.96 -11.45 -22.42
CA LYS A 31 -2.67 -10.51 -23.30
C LYS A 31 -2.02 -9.13 -23.27
N PRO A 32 -2.21 -8.31 -24.32
CA PRO A 32 -1.72 -6.94 -24.31
C PRO A 32 -2.46 -6.08 -23.28
N LEU A 33 -1.73 -5.13 -22.70
CA LEU A 33 -2.25 -4.04 -21.89
C LEU A 33 -2.43 -2.79 -22.75
N ARG A 34 -3.56 -2.11 -22.62
CA ARG A 34 -3.83 -0.78 -23.16
C ARG A 34 -3.55 0.27 -22.09
N PHE A 35 -3.00 1.38 -22.53
CA PHE A 35 -2.84 2.56 -21.69
C PHE A 35 -3.45 3.78 -22.37
N HIS A 36 -3.80 4.77 -21.56
CA HIS A 36 -4.28 6.07 -22.01
C HIS A 36 -3.49 7.16 -21.30
N GLU A 37 -2.92 8.09 -22.06
CA GLU A 37 -2.34 9.30 -21.52
C GLU A 37 -3.45 10.25 -21.01
N ARG A 38 -3.29 10.74 -19.79
CA ARG A 38 -4.21 11.67 -19.12
C ARG A 38 -3.63 13.08 -19.00
N GLY A 39 -2.47 13.31 -19.60
CA GLY A 39 -1.72 14.57 -19.60
C GLY A 39 -0.92 14.83 -18.33
N GLY A 40 0.12 15.64 -18.43
CA GLY A 40 0.94 16.06 -17.29
C GLY A 40 1.70 14.91 -16.60
N GLY A 41 2.17 13.94 -17.39
CA GLY A 41 2.89 12.77 -16.88
C GLY A 41 2.00 11.72 -16.20
N ARG A 42 0.71 11.66 -16.57
CA ARG A 42 -0.27 10.72 -16.00
C ARG A 42 -0.73 9.72 -17.05
N TYR A 43 -0.79 8.46 -16.65
CA TYR A 43 -1.18 7.33 -17.49
C TYR A 43 -2.17 6.44 -16.73
N SER A 44 -3.22 6.00 -17.41
CA SER A 44 -4.12 4.94 -16.91
C SER A 44 -3.93 3.67 -17.71
N VAL A 45 -3.82 2.51 -17.05
CA VAL A 45 -3.60 1.19 -17.68
C VAL A 45 -4.80 0.29 -17.44
N ASP A 46 -5.21 -0.53 -18.40
CA ASP A 46 -6.27 -1.54 -18.24
C ASP A 46 -5.77 -2.85 -17.58
N GLY A 47 -4.99 -2.71 -16.51
CA GLY A 47 -4.34 -3.80 -15.79
C GLY A 47 -4.40 -3.67 -14.28
N PHE A 48 -3.62 -4.49 -13.59
CA PHE A 48 -3.51 -4.49 -12.13
C PHE A 48 -2.42 -3.53 -11.65
N PRO A 49 -2.36 -3.19 -10.34
CA PRO A 49 -1.29 -2.35 -9.82
C PRO A 49 0.14 -2.84 -10.13
N PRO A 50 0.46 -4.17 -10.07
CA PRO A 50 1.75 -4.70 -10.53
C PRO A 50 2.05 -4.39 -12.00
N ASP A 51 1.05 -4.47 -12.88
CA ASP A 51 1.21 -4.13 -14.30
C ASP A 51 1.58 -2.66 -14.50
N CYS A 52 0.96 -1.77 -13.70
CA CYS A 52 1.25 -0.33 -13.72
C CYS A 52 2.69 -0.06 -13.28
N ALA A 53 3.17 -0.73 -12.23
CA ALA A 53 4.56 -0.62 -11.78
C ALA A 53 5.55 -1.08 -12.86
N ARG A 54 5.31 -2.24 -13.48
CA ARG A 54 6.16 -2.74 -14.58
C ARG A 54 6.21 -1.79 -15.75
N LEU A 55 5.05 -1.28 -16.20
CA LEU A 55 5.00 -0.33 -17.32
C LEU A 55 5.64 1.01 -16.98
N ALA A 56 5.50 1.48 -15.73
CA ALA A 56 6.20 2.68 -15.27
C ALA A 56 7.71 2.51 -15.41
N LEU A 57 8.26 1.43 -14.85
CA LEU A 57 9.71 1.18 -14.84
C LEU A 57 10.28 0.79 -16.21
N ALA A 58 9.48 0.15 -17.07
CA ALA A 58 9.95 -0.24 -18.40
C ALA A 58 9.84 0.89 -19.44
N HIS A 59 8.83 1.76 -19.34
CA HIS A 59 8.47 2.67 -20.43
C HIS A 59 8.21 4.12 -20.04
N PHE A 60 7.50 4.39 -18.95
CA PHE A 60 7.04 5.76 -18.66
C PHE A 60 8.00 6.58 -17.77
N ALA A 61 8.78 5.90 -16.93
CA ALA A 61 9.70 6.50 -15.96
C ALA A 61 10.82 5.50 -15.62
N ASN A 62 11.60 5.10 -16.61
CA ASN A 62 12.67 4.10 -16.45
C ASN A 62 13.87 4.58 -15.61
N ASP A 63 13.98 5.89 -15.43
CA ASP A 63 14.94 6.62 -14.63
C ASP A 63 14.43 6.97 -13.23
N ALA A 64 13.24 6.48 -12.85
CA ALA A 64 12.68 6.74 -11.52
C ALA A 64 13.59 6.20 -10.40
N ASP A 65 13.91 7.07 -9.43
CA ASP A 65 14.71 6.71 -8.25
C ASP A 65 13.94 5.82 -7.27
N TRP A 66 12.62 6.03 -7.17
CA TRP A 66 11.72 5.35 -6.24
C TRP A 66 10.36 5.08 -6.90
N LEU A 67 9.72 3.98 -6.50
CA LEU A 67 8.31 3.73 -6.77
C LEU A 67 7.48 3.83 -5.49
N ILE A 68 6.47 4.70 -5.48
CA ILE A 68 5.56 4.86 -4.34
C ILE A 68 4.15 4.43 -4.76
N SER A 69 3.64 3.38 -4.14
CA SER A 69 2.32 2.82 -4.38
C SER A 69 1.35 3.26 -3.29
N GLY A 70 0.25 3.93 -3.65
CA GLY A 70 -0.77 4.39 -2.69
C GLY A 70 -1.43 5.73 -3.05
N ILE A 71 -2.20 6.34 -2.15
CA ILE A 71 -2.52 5.87 -0.79
C ILE A 71 -3.74 4.95 -0.87
N ASN A 72 -3.60 3.71 -0.40
CA ASN A 72 -4.71 2.77 -0.42
C ASN A 72 -5.82 3.19 0.56
N GLN A 73 -7.07 3.06 0.14
CA GLN A 73 -8.22 3.22 1.02
C GLN A 73 -8.47 1.91 1.77
N GLY A 74 -7.89 1.78 2.96
CA GLY A 74 -7.88 0.56 3.75
C GLY A 74 -6.46 0.12 4.08
N ALA A 75 -6.27 -0.47 5.24
CA ALA A 75 -4.97 -0.91 5.70
C ALA A 75 -4.51 -2.21 5.00
N ASN A 76 -3.19 -2.39 4.87
CA ASN A 76 -2.55 -3.64 4.50
C ASN A 76 -1.60 -4.04 5.63
N LEU A 77 -2.17 -4.71 6.63
CA LEU A 77 -1.50 -5.12 7.87
C LEU A 77 -1.45 -6.64 7.97
N GLY A 78 -0.42 -7.17 8.59
CA GLY A 78 -0.21 -8.61 8.73
C GLY A 78 -0.32 -9.34 7.39
N VAL A 79 -1.12 -10.40 7.38
CA VAL A 79 -1.32 -11.25 6.18
C VAL A 79 -2.16 -10.60 5.05
N ASP A 80 -2.76 -9.41 5.26
CA ASP A 80 -3.43 -8.67 4.17
C ASP A 80 -2.43 -8.26 3.07
N THR A 81 -1.16 -8.11 3.44
CA THR A 81 -0.08 -7.69 2.53
C THR A 81 0.13 -8.64 1.36
N TYR A 82 -0.28 -9.91 1.49
CA TYR A 82 -0.22 -10.90 0.40
C TYR A 82 -1.33 -10.72 -0.64
N MET A 83 -2.48 -10.16 -0.26
CA MET A 83 -3.62 -9.91 -1.15
C MET A 83 -3.68 -8.45 -1.65
N SER A 84 -2.73 -7.63 -1.21
CA SER A 84 -2.69 -6.21 -1.56
C SER A 84 -2.04 -5.96 -2.92
N GLY A 85 -2.80 -5.40 -3.85
CA GLY A 85 -2.26 -4.84 -5.09
C GLY A 85 -1.30 -3.66 -4.82
N THR A 86 -1.56 -2.85 -3.80
CA THR A 86 -0.69 -1.73 -3.41
C THR A 86 0.70 -2.23 -3.02
N ALA A 87 0.75 -3.26 -2.15
CA ALA A 87 2.00 -3.90 -1.75
C ALA A 87 2.65 -4.65 -2.93
N ALA A 88 1.86 -5.32 -3.77
CA ALA A 88 2.37 -6.02 -4.94
C ALA A 88 3.02 -5.08 -5.98
N ALA A 89 2.51 -3.87 -6.16
CA ALA A 89 3.15 -2.87 -7.04
C ALA A 89 4.52 -2.42 -6.50
N ALA A 90 4.64 -2.19 -5.18
CA ALA A 90 5.93 -1.89 -4.56
C ALA A 90 6.89 -3.10 -4.62
N ARG A 91 6.36 -4.31 -4.46
CA ARG A 91 7.11 -5.56 -4.59
C ARG A 91 7.69 -5.72 -6.00
N GLU A 92 6.91 -5.46 -7.05
CA GLU A 92 7.40 -5.48 -8.44
C GLU A 92 8.54 -4.50 -8.68
N ALA A 93 8.47 -3.31 -8.10
CA ALA A 93 9.55 -2.34 -8.24
C ALA A 93 10.88 -2.88 -7.69
N VAL A 94 10.84 -3.49 -6.51
CA VAL A 94 12.04 -4.08 -5.90
C VAL A 94 12.53 -5.30 -6.67
N ILE A 95 11.64 -6.16 -7.18
CA ILE A 95 12.01 -7.27 -8.10
C ILE A 95 12.80 -6.75 -9.30
N HIS A 96 12.42 -5.57 -9.80
CA HIS A 96 13.07 -4.89 -10.92
C HIS A 96 14.21 -3.95 -10.50
N GLY A 97 14.71 -4.05 -9.27
CA GLY A 97 15.90 -3.33 -8.80
C GLY A 97 15.64 -1.85 -8.48
N ARG A 98 14.42 -1.50 -8.10
CA ARG A 98 14.04 -0.13 -7.71
C ARG A 98 13.51 -0.07 -6.27
N PRO A 99 14.04 0.84 -5.44
CA PRO A 99 13.49 1.13 -4.13
C PRO A 99 12.00 1.45 -4.18
N ALA A 100 11.24 1.00 -3.18
CA ALA A 100 9.81 1.20 -3.18
C ALA A 100 9.17 1.33 -1.80
N MET A 101 7.99 1.96 -1.80
CA MET A 101 7.12 2.11 -0.64
C MET A 101 5.66 1.79 -1.03
N ALA A 102 4.95 1.09 -0.15
CA ALA A 102 3.50 0.90 -0.22
C ALA A 102 2.84 1.65 0.94
N ILE A 103 1.86 2.49 0.66
CA ILE A 103 1.24 3.38 1.67
C ILE A 103 -0.27 3.18 1.69
N SER A 104 -0.80 2.95 2.89
CA SER A 104 -2.19 2.62 3.14
C SER A 104 -2.77 3.43 4.29
N GLN A 105 -4.05 3.78 4.20
CA GLN A 105 -4.79 4.47 5.27
C GLN A 105 -5.71 3.48 5.99
N TYR A 106 -5.49 3.26 7.28
CA TYR A 106 -6.42 2.51 8.12
C TYR A 106 -7.71 3.29 8.35
N ILE A 107 -8.85 2.61 8.23
CA ILE A 107 -10.18 3.18 8.46
C ILE A 107 -10.74 2.48 9.68
N GLY A 108 -10.93 3.21 10.78
CA GLY A 108 -11.52 2.65 12.00
C GLY A 108 -13.01 2.37 11.86
N ARG A 109 -13.57 1.54 12.75
CA ARG A 109 -15.00 1.20 12.77
C ARG A 109 -15.86 2.48 12.87
N GLY A 110 -16.70 2.71 11.86
CA GLY A 110 -17.60 3.87 11.82
C GLY A 110 -16.90 5.22 11.66
N LYS A 111 -15.66 5.23 11.17
CA LYS A 111 -14.85 6.44 10.98
C LYS A 111 -14.87 6.90 9.53
N GLU A 112 -14.72 8.21 9.34
CA GLU A 112 -14.63 8.84 8.02
C GLU A 112 -13.17 9.12 7.65
N LEU A 113 -12.92 9.20 6.35
CA LEU A 113 -11.61 9.50 5.79
C LEU A 113 -11.37 11.01 5.74
N ASP A 114 -10.22 11.43 6.25
CA ASP A 114 -9.67 12.77 6.04
C ASP A 114 -8.45 12.67 5.11
N TRP A 115 -8.66 12.87 3.82
CA TRP A 115 -7.60 12.78 2.81
C TRP A 115 -6.57 13.90 2.92
N GLU A 116 -6.93 15.04 3.51
CA GLU A 116 -6.00 16.15 3.71
C GLU A 116 -5.00 15.79 4.82
N LEU A 117 -5.50 15.33 5.96
CA LEU A 117 -4.67 14.88 7.07
C LEU A 117 -3.85 13.63 6.68
N THR A 118 -4.47 12.69 5.94
CA THR A 118 -3.78 11.53 5.37
C THR A 118 -2.61 11.97 4.47
N ALA A 119 -2.80 12.97 3.61
CA ALA A 119 -1.74 13.49 2.75
C ALA A 119 -0.61 14.19 3.53
N ARG A 120 -0.93 14.90 4.63
CA ARG A 120 0.09 15.49 5.51
C ARG A 120 0.95 14.41 6.17
N ARG A 121 0.31 13.41 6.79
CA ARG A 121 0.98 12.27 7.45
C ARG A 121 1.81 11.45 6.46
N ALA A 122 1.25 11.17 5.28
CA ALA A 122 1.97 10.50 4.20
C ALA A 122 3.21 11.29 3.75
N GLY A 123 3.10 12.62 3.64
CA GLY A 123 4.23 13.46 3.28
C GLY A 123 5.39 13.38 4.27
N MET A 124 5.08 13.46 5.57
CA MET A 124 6.07 13.34 6.64
C MET A 124 6.82 11.99 6.59
N VAL A 125 6.08 10.87 6.48
CA VAL A 125 6.72 9.55 6.46
C VAL A 125 7.50 9.30 5.17
N ILE A 126 7.01 9.77 4.01
CA ILE A 126 7.75 9.67 2.74
C ILE A 126 9.05 10.46 2.84
N GLU A 127 9.01 11.70 3.32
CA GLU A 127 10.20 12.55 3.47
C GLU A 127 11.23 11.91 4.42
N THR A 128 10.76 11.34 5.54
CA THR A 128 11.62 10.61 6.48
C THR A 128 12.29 9.42 5.80
N LEU A 129 11.51 8.54 5.15
CA LEU A 129 12.04 7.32 4.53
C LEU A 129 12.92 7.58 3.30
N LEU A 130 12.71 8.68 2.57
CA LEU A 130 13.59 9.10 1.48
C LEU A 130 14.96 9.58 1.99
N SER A 131 15.06 9.99 3.25
CA SER A 131 16.33 10.40 3.88
C SER A 131 17.15 9.21 4.42
N GLU A 132 16.56 8.01 4.44
CA GLU A 132 17.18 6.78 4.90
C GLU A 132 17.67 5.93 3.71
N PRO A 133 18.67 5.06 3.90
CA PRO A 133 19.00 4.04 2.91
C PRO A 133 17.78 3.16 2.60
N PRO A 134 17.50 2.84 1.33
CA PRO A 134 16.42 1.91 1.00
C PRO A 134 16.70 0.54 1.61
N PRO A 135 15.65 -0.21 1.99
CA PRO A 135 15.84 -1.51 2.60
C PRO A 135 16.30 -2.51 1.54
N ASP A 136 17.37 -3.25 1.84
CA ASP A 136 17.94 -4.22 0.90
C ASP A 136 16.95 -5.35 0.61
N GLU A 137 16.80 -5.72 -0.66
CA GLU A 137 15.87 -6.76 -1.17
C GLU A 137 14.44 -6.71 -0.59
N ALA A 138 13.98 -5.51 -0.22
CA ALA A 138 12.71 -5.30 0.46
C ALA A 138 12.07 -3.96 0.06
N PHE A 139 10.81 -3.76 0.43
CA PHE A 139 10.12 -2.47 0.36
C PHE A 139 9.56 -2.06 1.72
N TRP A 140 9.30 -0.77 1.89
CA TRP A 140 8.60 -0.27 3.07
C TRP A 140 7.09 -0.41 2.89
N ASN A 141 6.42 -1.10 3.81
CA ASN A 141 4.96 -1.13 3.92
C ASN A 141 4.54 -0.23 5.07
N ILE A 142 3.81 0.84 4.76
CA ILE A 142 3.41 1.89 5.69
C ILE A 142 1.90 1.89 5.84
N ASN A 143 1.42 1.83 7.07
CA ASN A 143 0.01 2.08 7.37
C ASN A 143 -0.13 3.30 8.28
N ILE A 144 -0.90 4.27 7.79
CA ILE A 144 -1.29 5.48 8.51
C ILE A 144 -2.54 5.13 9.34
N PRO A 145 -2.55 5.43 10.65
CA PRO A 145 -3.65 5.09 11.53
C PRO A 145 -4.87 5.96 11.22
N ASN A 146 -6.02 5.55 11.76
CA ASN A 146 -7.24 6.33 11.66
C ASN A 146 -7.02 7.76 12.22
N PRO A 147 -7.62 8.81 11.63
CA PRO A 147 -7.48 10.18 12.10
C PRO A 147 -8.31 10.46 13.37
N ASP A 148 -8.04 9.72 14.45
CA ASP A 148 -8.67 9.99 15.75
C ASP A 148 -8.11 11.25 16.43
N SER A 149 -6.86 11.59 16.11
CA SER A 149 -6.23 12.86 16.43
C SER A 149 -6.07 13.71 15.16
N GLN A 150 -6.11 15.03 15.30
CA GLN A 150 -5.79 16.00 14.24
C GLN A 150 -4.28 16.29 14.13
N GLU A 151 -3.47 15.72 15.03
CA GLU A 151 -2.02 15.83 14.98
C GLU A 151 -1.47 15.20 13.69
N ALA A 152 -0.64 15.96 12.97
CA ALA A 152 0.04 15.48 11.78
C ALA A 152 1.28 14.66 12.15
N ASP A 153 1.99 15.05 13.21
CA ASP A 153 3.24 14.43 13.66
C ASP A 153 2.93 13.26 14.58
N LEU A 154 2.70 12.09 13.97
CA LEU A 154 2.50 10.85 14.70
C LEU A 154 3.83 10.11 14.88
N GLU A 155 3.92 9.35 15.97
CA GLU A 155 5.04 8.45 16.22
C GLU A 155 5.17 7.44 15.06
N LEU A 156 6.37 7.40 14.47
CA LEU A 156 6.77 6.41 13.47
C LEU A 156 7.36 5.20 14.19
N VAL A 157 6.77 4.02 13.96
CA VAL A 157 7.21 2.79 14.62
C VAL A 157 7.61 1.75 13.58
N TYR A 158 8.91 1.46 13.55
CA TYR A 158 9.45 0.31 12.84
C TYR A 158 9.05 -0.97 13.57
N CYS A 159 8.32 -1.85 12.90
CA CYS A 159 7.80 -3.08 13.48
C CYS A 159 7.80 -4.23 12.48
N GLU A 160 7.56 -5.44 12.98
CA GLU A 160 7.38 -6.63 12.14
C GLU A 160 5.90 -6.82 11.80
N LEU A 161 5.64 -7.57 10.72
CA LEU A 161 4.29 -8.03 10.41
C LEU A 161 3.71 -8.84 11.57
N ASP A 162 2.42 -8.63 11.82
CA ASP A 162 1.66 -9.49 12.68
C ASP A 162 1.49 -10.88 12.03
N PRO A 163 1.87 -11.97 12.73
CA PRO A 163 1.75 -13.32 12.20
C PRO A 163 0.35 -13.91 12.35
N SER A 164 -0.59 -13.20 12.97
CA SER A 164 -1.95 -13.69 13.21
C SER A 164 -2.65 -14.01 11.89
N PRO A 165 -3.27 -15.19 11.77
CA PRO A 165 -3.98 -15.58 10.54
C PRO A 165 -5.28 -14.76 10.40
N HIS A 166 -5.86 -14.81 9.20
CA HIS A 166 -7.25 -14.37 9.02
C HIS A 166 -8.20 -15.30 9.76
N GLY A 167 -9.35 -14.75 10.15
CA GLY A 167 -10.50 -15.59 10.46
C GLY A 167 -10.78 -16.51 9.27
N ASN A 168 -11.23 -17.72 9.56
CA ASN A 168 -11.58 -18.69 8.53
C ASN A 168 -12.93 -19.32 8.86
N GLU A 169 -13.84 -18.46 9.33
CA GLU A 169 -15.17 -18.85 9.76
C GLU A 169 -16.17 -18.57 8.64
N TYR A 170 -17.04 -19.56 8.39
CA TYR A 170 -18.10 -19.47 7.40
C TYR A 170 -19.41 -19.97 8.00
N GLU A 171 -20.49 -19.26 7.73
CA GLU A 171 -21.85 -19.67 8.08
C GLU A 171 -22.53 -20.32 6.87
N LEU A 172 -23.13 -21.51 7.05
CA LEU A 172 -23.91 -22.18 6.01
C LEU A 172 -25.34 -21.62 5.97
N ALA A 173 -25.71 -20.97 4.86
CA ALA A 173 -27.02 -20.43 4.59
C ALA A 173 -27.66 -21.11 3.37
N GLY A 174 -28.32 -22.25 3.61
CA GLY A 174 -28.86 -23.11 2.54
C GLY A 174 -27.74 -23.86 1.83
N ASP A 175 -27.49 -23.51 0.57
CA ASP A 175 -26.44 -24.08 -0.29
C ASP A 175 -25.21 -23.16 -0.43
N ARG A 176 -25.11 -22.10 0.40
CA ARG A 176 -24.05 -21.08 0.33
C ARG A 176 -23.30 -20.98 1.65
N PHE A 177 -21.99 -20.75 1.56
CA PHE A 177 -21.16 -20.34 2.69
C PHE A 177 -20.96 -18.82 2.67
N LEU A 178 -21.22 -18.17 3.80
CA LEU A 178 -20.98 -16.74 4.02
C LEU A 178 -19.77 -16.56 4.93
N TYR A 179 -18.76 -15.83 4.48
CA TYR A 179 -17.58 -15.52 5.29
C TYR A 179 -17.98 -14.64 6.47
N GLN A 180 -17.59 -15.05 7.69
CA GLN A 180 -17.88 -14.35 8.93
C GLN A 180 -16.54 -13.99 9.59
N ASP A 181 -16.08 -12.76 9.39
CA ASP A 181 -14.92 -12.25 10.11
C ASP A 181 -15.02 -10.73 10.22
N SER A 182 -14.39 -10.17 11.24
CA SER A 182 -14.38 -8.74 11.51
C SER A 182 -12.95 -8.22 11.49
N TYR A 183 -12.65 -7.38 10.50
CA TYR A 183 -11.34 -6.73 10.37
C TYR A 183 -10.89 -6.03 11.66
N HIS A 184 -11.82 -5.36 12.34
CA HIS A 184 -11.50 -4.58 13.54
C HIS A 184 -11.32 -5.44 14.80
N ASP A 185 -11.89 -6.65 14.80
CA ASP A 185 -11.85 -7.56 15.94
C ASP A 185 -10.79 -8.67 15.74
N ARG A 186 -9.98 -8.55 14.67
CA ARG A 186 -8.93 -9.52 14.34
C ARG A 186 -7.89 -9.65 15.45
N ALA A 187 -7.36 -10.86 15.59
CA ALA A 187 -6.24 -11.14 16.49
C ALA A 187 -5.03 -10.27 16.12
N ARG A 188 -4.32 -9.82 17.15
CA ARG A 188 -3.10 -9.02 17.01
C ARG A 188 -2.14 -9.28 18.16
N VAL A 189 -0.86 -9.24 17.83
CA VAL A 189 0.26 -9.40 18.75
C VAL A 189 0.82 -8.02 19.09
N SER A 190 1.04 -7.77 20.38
CA SER A 190 1.52 -6.47 20.83
C SER A 190 2.85 -6.08 20.17
N GLY A 191 2.94 -4.82 19.71
CA GLY A 191 4.12 -4.28 19.03
C GLY A 191 4.30 -4.73 17.58
N LYS A 192 3.40 -5.55 17.02
CA LYS A 192 3.35 -5.83 15.57
C LYS A 192 2.53 -4.78 14.84
N ASP A 193 2.64 -4.76 13.52
CA ASP A 193 2.04 -3.73 12.67
C ASP A 193 0.54 -3.50 12.91
N ILE A 194 -0.26 -4.56 13.12
CA ILE A 194 -1.69 -4.44 13.45
C ILE A 194 -1.88 -3.64 14.74
N ASP A 195 -1.21 -4.03 15.83
CA ASP A 195 -1.31 -3.36 17.13
C ASP A 195 -0.81 -1.91 17.07
N VAL A 196 0.34 -1.69 16.45
CA VAL A 196 0.94 -0.36 16.24
C VAL A 196 -0.03 0.56 15.51
N CYS A 197 -0.52 0.14 14.34
CA CYS A 197 -1.42 0.96 13.52
C CYS A 197 -2.77 1.20 14.21
N MET A 198 -3.35 0.19 14.84
CA MET A 198 -4.64 0.33 15.52
C MET A 198 -4.54 1.13 16.83
N SER A 199 -3.35 1.26 17.41
CA SER A 199 -3.08 2.10 18.59
C SER A 199 -2.90 3.60 18.29
N GLY A 200 -3.02 4.01 17.03
CA GLY A 200 -2.92 5.42 16.63
C GLY A 200 -1.52 5.86 16.19
N LYS A 201 -0.59 4.92 15.96
CA LYS A 201 0.78 5.21 15.48
C LYS A 201 0.93 4.84 14.01
N ILE A 202 1.93 5.39 13.32
CA ILE A 202 2.25 4.99 11.94
C ILE A 202 3.13 3.75 12.01
N SER A 203 2.64 2.64 11.47
CA SER A 203 3.43 1.41 11.34
C SER A 203 4.29 1.45 10.09
N ILE A 204 5.56 1.10 10.22
CA ILE A 204 6.52 0.97 9.13
C ILE A 204 7.11 -0.44 9.19
N THR A 205 6.82 -1.26 8.19
CA THR A 205 7.25 -2.65 8.14
C THR A 205 8.16 -2.88 6.94
N ARG A 206 9.33 -3.48 7.17
CA ARG A 206 10.20 -3.96 6.07
C ARG A 206 9.65 -5.26 5.52
N LEU A 207 9.21 -5.28 4.26
CA LEU A 207 8.71 -6.48 3.59
C LEU A 207 9.72 -7.02 2.57
N PRO A 208 10.34 -8.18 2.82
CA PRO A 208 11.29 -8.79 1.90
C PRO A 208 10.58 -9.33 0.65
N VAL A 209 11.30 -9.33 -0.46
CA VAL A 209 10.78 -9.79 -1.75
C VAL A 209 11.31 -11.17 -2.15
N ALA A 210 12.43 -11.56 -1.56
CA ALA A 210 12.96 -12.92 -1.54
C ALA A 210 12.98 -13.44 -0.09
N PRO A 211 12.76 -14.75 0.14
CA PRO A 211 12.83 -15.38 1.46
C PRO A 211 14.25 -15.38 2.06
#